data_AF-A0A0A2ELC3-F1
#
_entry.id   AF-A0A0A2ELC3-F1
#
_cell.length_a   1.000
_cell.length_b   1.000
_cell.length_c   1.000
_cell.angle_alpha   90.00
_cell.angle_beta   90.00
_cell.angle_gamma   90.00
#
_symmetry.space_group_name_H-M   'P 1'
#
loop_
_entity.id
_entity.type
_entity.pdbx_description
1 polymer ?
#
loop_
_entity_poly.entity_id
_entity_poly.type
_entity_poly.pdbx_seq_one_letter_code
_entity_poly.pdbx_strand_id
1 'polypeptide(L)'
;MNKLQEKKYRILRWIYATFCLGSVVFIFQACYGMPKDFGKDVKVTGIVKSKSTNQPIKGIKVIDKHSSAYQKTDSNGNFSMYVSSRNSGVSISFMDVDSTENGSFLRKDTIVIDNKGFIALDIQLEDAK
;
A
#
# COMPACT_ATOMS: atom_id res chain seq x y z
N MET A 1 -27.32 -23.47 -50.45
CA MET A 1 -27.36 -22.72 -49.18
C MET A 1 -27.98 -21.35 -49.46
N ASN A 2 -28.94 -20.89 -48.65
CA ASN A 2 -29.68 -19.64 -48.93
C ASN A 2 -28.79 -18.41 -48.68
N LYS A 3 -28.76 -17.43 -49.60
CA LYS A 3 -28.01 -16.14 -49.43
C LYS A 3 -28.31 -15.42 -48.11
N LEU A 4 -29.55 -15.59 -47.62
CA LEU A 4 -29.98 -15.02 -46.34
C LEU A 4 -29.29 -15.68 -45.14
N GLN A 5 -29.00 -16.97 -45.22
CA GLN A 5 -28.30 -17.70 -44.16
C GLN A 5 -26.82 -17.34 -44.13
N GLU A 6 -26.15 -17.21 -45.28
CA GLU A 6 -24.75 -16.75 -45.34
C GLU A 6 -24.54 -15.37 -44.71
N LYS A 7 -25.47 -14.44 -44.96
CA LYS A 7 -25.44 -13.10 -44.37
C LYS A 7 -25.56 -13.15 -42.84
N LYS A 8 -26.40 -14.05 -42.31
CA LYS A 8 -26.57 -14.26 -40.86
C LYS A 8 -25.30 -14.83 -40.22
N TYR A 9 -24.67 -15.85 -40.81
CA TYR A 9 -23.43 -16.42 -40.31
C TYR A 9 -22.27 -15.41 -40.33
N ARG A 10 -22.21 -14.56 -41.36
CA ARG A 10 -21.20 -13.51 -41.44
C ARG A 10 -21.36 -12.47 -40.32
N ILE A 11 -22.58 -12.03 -40.06
CA ILE A 11 -22.88 -11.08 -38.98
C ILE A 11 -22.57 -11.71 -37.61
N LEU A 12 -22.99 -12.97 -37.41
CA LEU A 12 -22.73 -13.69 -36.17
C LEU A 12 -21.23 -13.85 -35.89
N ARG A 13 -20.43 -14.14 -36.93
CA ARG A 13 -18.96 -14.21 -36.83
C ARG A 13 -18.36 -12.88 -36.38
N TRP A 14 -18.84 -11.76 -36.91
CA TRP A 14 -18.38 -10.43 -36.50
C TRP A 14 -18.75 -10.11 -35.04
N ILE A 15 -19.95 -10.49 -34.59
CA ILE A 15 -20.37 -10.31 -33.19
C ILE A 15 -19.43 -11.07 -32.25
N TYR A 16 -19.18 -12.35 -32.51
CA TYR A 16 -18.25 -13.14 -31.70
C TYR A 16 -16.83 -12.58 -31.75
N ALA A 17 -16.34 -12.15 -32.92
CA ALA A 17 -15.02 -11.54 -33.04
C ALA A 17 -14.87 -10.27 -32.18
N THR A 18 -15.87 -9.39 -32.20
CA THR A 18 -15.88 -8.17 -31.38
C THR A 18 -15.97 -8.49 -29.89
N PHE A 19 -16.77 -9.49 -29.50
CA PHE A 19 -16.91 -9.88 -28.09
C PHE A 19 -15.62 -10.52 -27.54
N CYS A 20 -14.96 -11.37 -28.33
CA CYS A 20 -13.65 -11.94 -27.99
C CYS A 20 -12.59 -10.85 -27.87
N LEU A 21 -12.53 -9.91 -28.82
CA LEU A 21 -11.58 -8.79 -28.76
C LEU A 21 -11.84 -7.87 -27.55
N GLY A 22 -13.11 -7.60 -27.24
CA GLY A 22 -13.50 -6.81 -26.07
C GLY A 22 -13.05 -7.45 -24.76
N SER A 23 -13.20 -8.78 -24.63
CA SER A 23 -12.81 -9.49 -23.40
C SER A 23 -11.33 -9.33 -23.03
N VAL A 24 -10.45 -9.27 -24.03
CA VAL A 24 -9.01 -9.07 -23.84
C VAL A 24 -8.69 -7.71 -23.22
N VAL A 25 -9.38 -6.64 -23.65
CA VAL A 25 -9.18 -5.27 -23.14
C VAL A 25 -9.55 -5.15 -21.66
N PHE A 26 -10.57 -5.88 -21.19
CA PHE A 26 -10.96 -5.89 -19.77
C PHE A 26 -9.98 -6.67 -18.88
N ILE A 27 -9.37 -7.75 -19.39
CA ILE A 27 -8.37 -8.53 -18.64
C ILE A 27 -7.11 -7.68 -18.38
N PHE A 28 -6.69 -6.88 -19.35
CA PHE A 28 -5.50 -6.03 -19.18
C PHE A 28 -5.65 -4.93 -18.14
N GLN A 29 -6.88 -4.50 -17.79
CA GLN A 29 -7.10 -3.56 -16.68
C GLN A 29 -6.71 -4.18 -15.32
N ALA A 30 -6.92 -5.48 -15.14
CA ALA A 30 -6.50 -6.18 -13.92
C ALA A 30 -4.98 -6.29 -13.79
N CYS A 31 -4.24 -6.25 -14.91
CA CYS A 31 -2.79 -6.35 -14.93
C CYS A 31 -2.05 -5.04 -14.58
N TYR A 32 -2.74 -3.89 -14.56
CA TYR A 32 -2.13 -2.61 -14.15
C TYR A 32 -2.22 -2.32 -12.65
N GLY A 33 -2.94 -3.17 -11.90
CA GLY A 33 -3.07 -3.07 -10.44
C GLY A 33 -4.03 -1.96 -10.00
N MET A 34 -4.62 -2.14 -8.82
CA MET A 34 -5.47 -1.12 -8.19
C MET A 34 -4.60 0.09 -7.80
N PRO A 35 -4.99 1.34 -8.11
CA PRO A 35 -4.28 2.52 -7.64
C PRO A 35 -4.20 2.48 -6.11
N LYS A 36 -3.00 2.72 -5.57
CA LYS A 36 -2.71 2.68 -4.13
C LYS A 36 -3.24 3.90 -3.35
N ASP A 37 -3.92 4.81 -4.04
CA ASP A 37 -4.43 6.07 -3.49
C ASP A 37 -5.94 6.10 -3.69
N PHE A 38 -6.69 5.89 -2.60
CA PHE A 38 -8.13 6.10 -2.54
C PHE A 38 -8.48 7.54 -2.17
N GLY A 39 -7.87 8.53 -2.84
CA GLY A 39 -8.27 9.94 -2.90
C GLY A 39 -8.14 10.77 -1.61
N LYS A 40 -8.22 10.14 -0.43
CA LYS A 40 -8.01 10.76 0.90
C LYS A 40 -6.85 10.11 1.65
N ASP A 41 -6.04 9.32 0.95
CA ASP A 41 -4.87 8.72 1.57
C ASP A 41 -3.74 9.76 1.64
N VAL A 42 -3.07 9.78 2.79
CA VAL A 42 -1.91 10.62 3.04
C VAL A 42 -0.67 9.76 2.89
N LYS A 43 0.32 10.25 2.16
CA LYS A 43 1.60 9.55 2.06
C LYS A 43 2.44 9.85 3.30
N VAL A 44 2.79 8.82 4.06
CA VAL A 44 3.69 8.94 5.21
C VAL A 44 5.01 8.28 4.87
N THR A 45 6.08 9.02 5.09
CA THR A 45 7.46 8.59 4.87
C THR A 45 8.29 8.90 6.09
N GLY A 46 9.37 8.19 6.31
CA GLY A 46 10.26 8.49 7.41
C GLY A 46 11.29 7.42 7.67
N ILE A 47 12.07 7.64 8.73
CA ILE A 47 13.08 6.72 9.22
C ILE A 47 12.81 6.35 10.68
N VAL A 48 13.01 5.07 11.00
CA VAL A 48 12.95 4.55 12.37
C VAL A 48 14.36 4.29 12.88
N LYS A 49 14.70 4.85 14.03
CA LYS A 49 16.02 4.73 14.67
C LYS A 49 15.91 4.24 16.11
N SER A 50 16.95 3.59 16.61
CA SER A 50 17.07 3.30 18.03
C SER A 50 17.37 4.59 18.79
N LYS A 51 16.71 4.79 19.94
CA LYS A 51 16.96 5.93 20.81
C LYS A 51 18.33 5.82 21.51
N SER A 52 18.82 4.61 21.77
CA SER A 52 20.08 4.39 22.48
C SER A 52 21.29 4.55 21.57
N THR A 53 21.24 3.97 20.37
CA THR A 53 22.38 3.96 19.43
C THR A 53 22.25 5.01 18.32
N ASN A 54 21.07 5.60 18.13
CA ASN A 54 20.73 6.48 17.01
C ASN A 54 20.93 5.84 15.63
N GLN A 55 21.06 4.51 15.57
CA GLN A 55 21.21 3.74 14.34
C GLN A 55 19.83 3.41 13.74
N PRO A 56 19.72 3.32 12.39
CA PRO A 56 18.50 2.90 11.73
C PRO A 56 18.12 1.46 12.11
N ILE A 57 16.82 1.20 12.28
CA ILE A 57 16.32 -0.13 12.65
C ILE A 57 15.59 -0.74 11.45
N LYS A 58 16.11 -1.86 10.96
CA LYS A 58 15.48 -2.69 9.92
C LYS A 58 14.36 -3.55 10.51
N GLY A 59 13.33 -3.83 9.70
CA GLY A 59 12.33 -4.85 10.04
C GLY A 59 11.18 -4.40 10.95
N ILE A 60 11.19 -3.16 11.45
CA ILE A 60 10.11 -2.60 12.28
C ILE A 60 8.82 -2.56 11.48
N LYS A 61 7.76 -3.15 12.04
CA LYS A 61 6.44 -3.15 11.45
C LYS A 61 5.74 -1.82 11.74
N VAL A 62 5.51 -1.05 10.68
CA VAL A 62 4.75 0.20 10.68
C VAL A 62 3.32 -0.10 10.24
N ILE A 63 2.34 0.22 11.08
CA ILE A 63 0.94 -0.14 10.90
C ILE A 63 0.08 1.10 10.94
N ASP A 64 -0.83 1.25 9.98
CA ASP A 64 -1.95 2.18 10.09
C ASP A 64 -2.99 1.60 11.04
N LYS A 65 -3.28 2.29 12.16
CA LYS A 65 -4.24 1.79 13.15
C LYS A 65 -5.68 1.71 12.63
N HIS A 66 -6.00 2.38 11.52
CA HIS A 66 -7.34 2.41 10.94
C HIS A 66 -7.53 1.40 9.81
N SER A 67 -6.49 0.68 9.41
CA SER A 67 -6.55 -0.34 8.37
C SER A 67 -5.69 -1.55 8.73
N SER A 68 -5.73 -2.59 7.90
CA SER A 68 -4.82 -3.74 8.03
C SER A 68 -3.51 -3.54 7.26
N ALA A 69 -3.31 -2.37 6.64
CA ALA A 69 -2.13 -2.07 5.87
C ALA A 69 -0.92 -1.92 6.81
N TYR A 70 0.17 -2.57 6.45
CA TYR A 70 1.43 -2.44 7.16
C TYR A 70 2.60 -2.50 6.18
N GLN A 71 3.73 -1.97 6.62
CA GLN A 71 5.01 -2.08 5.93
C GLN A 71 6.09 -2.37 6.95
N LYS A 72 7.17 -3.05 6.54
CA LYS A 72 8.38 -3.18 7.35
C LYS A 72 9.42 -2.16 6.91
N THR A 73 10.19 -1.63 7.85
CA THR A 73 11.32 -0.76 7.52
C THR A 73 12.40 -1.52 6.74
N ASP A 74 13.04 -0.83 5.81
CA ASP A 74 14.14 -1.37 5.01
C ASP A 74 15.46 -1.45 5.81
N SER A 75 16.56 -1.87 5.17
CA SER A 75 17.88 -1.96 5.80
C SER A 75 18.43 -0.63 6.33
N ASN A 76 17.91 0.49 5.82
CA ASN A 76 18.27 1.84 6.24
C ASN A 76 17.24 2.42 7.22
N GLY A 77 16.31 1.61 7.71
CA GLY A 77 15.25 2.01 8.63
C GLY A 77 14.12 2.83 8.01
N ASN A 78 14.09 2.97 6.68
CA ASN A 78 13.09 3.79 6.01
C ASN A 78 11.77 3.06 5.82
N PHE A 79 10.68 3.83 5.80
CA PHE A 79 9.35 3.36 5.42
C PHE A 79 8.64 4.39 4.52
N SER A 80 7.71 3.92 3.69
CA SER A 80 6.83 4.74 2.87
C SER A 80 5.51 4.03 2.60
N MET A 81 4.43 4.52 3.21
CA MET A 81 3.10 3.95 3.09
C MET A 81 2.04 5.03 2.89
N TYR A 82 0.95 4.64 2.24
CA TYR A 82 -0.27 5.45 2.14
C TYR A 82 -1.21 5.03 3.26
N VAL A 83 -1.77 5.99 3.97
CA VAL A 83 -2.66 5.76 5.12
C VAL A 83 -3.89 6.62 5.00
N SER A 84 -5.04 6.10 5.39
CA SER A 84 -6.28 6.85 5.28
C SER A 84 -6.33 7.97 6.33
N SER A 85 -6.44 9.22 5.87
CA SER A 85 -6.60 10.36 6.76
C SER A 85 -8.05 10.51 7.21
N ARG A 86 -8.27 10.53 8.52
CA ARG A 86 -9.56 10.81 9.14
C ARG A 86 -9.54 12.21 9.76
N ASN A 87 -10.71 12.73 10.15
CA ASN A 87 -10.84 14.05 10.78
C ASN A 87 -9.95 14.25 12.03
N SER A 88 -9.53 13.16 12.69
CA SER A 88 -8.65 13.17 13.85
C SER A 88 -7.15 13.03 13.53
N GLY A 89 -6.78 13.04 12.25
CA GLY A 89 -5.41 12.81 11.77
C GLY A 89 -5.09 11.36 11.48
N VAL A 90 -3.81 11.10 11.26
CA VAL A 90 -3.22 9.82 10.89
C VAL A 90 -2.69 9.12 12.13
N SER A 91 -3.08 7.87 12.37
CA SER A 91 -2.65 7.09 13.55
C SER A 91 -1.75 5.93 13.14
N ILE A 92 -0.48 5.98 13.51
CA ILE A 92 0.54 4.99 13.13
C ILE A 92 1.06 4.30 14.39
N SER A 93 1.32 3.00 14.26
CA SER A 93 1.93 2.16 15.28
C SER A 93 3.21 1.55 14.77
N PHE A 94 4.27 1.64 15.57
CA PHE A 94 5.58 1.05 15.32
C PHE A 94 5.77 -0.12 16.27
N MET A 95 5.95 -1.31 15.71
CA MET A 95 6.07 -2.55 16.47
C MET A 95 7.25 -3.35 15.99
N ASP A 96 8.06 -3.82 16.92
CA ASP A 96 9.00 -4.88 16.68
C ASP A 96 8.25 -6.23 16.61
N VAL A 97 8.57 -7.03 15.60
CA VAL A 97 7.94 -8.33 15.33
C VAL A 97 8.93 -9.47 15.24
N ASP A 98 10.23 -9.18 15.25
CA ASP A 98 11.29 -10.18 15.15
C ASP A 98 12.11 -10.30 16.44
N SER A 99 12.09 -9.30 17.32
CA SER A 99 12.60 -9.27 18.71
C SER A 99 14.06 -9.66 18.91
N THR A 100 14.75 -10.14 17.88
CA THR A 100 16.03 -10.85 17.96
C THR A 100 16.99 -10.48 16.83
N GLU A 101 16.52 -9.97 15.68
CA GLU A 101 17.40 -9.63 14.55
C GLU A 101 18.15 -8.32 14.79
N ASN A 102 17.51 -7.32 15.42
CA ASN A 102 18.08 -5.97 15.60
C ASN A 102 17.98 -5.44 17.05
N GLY A 103 17.78 -6.34 18.01
CA GLY A 103 17.39 -6.01 19.39
C GLY A 103 15.87 -6.08 19.58
N SER A 104 15.42 -5.88 20.81
CA SER A 104 13.99 -5.80 21.12
C SER A 104 13.60 -4.35 21.33
N PHE A 105 12.51 -3.89 20.71
CA PHE A 105 12.03 -2.50 20.84
C PHE A 105 10.62 -2.42 21.39
N LEU A 106 10.39 -1.42 22.25
CA LEU A 106 9.06 -1.11 22.76
C LEU A 106 8.17 -0.55 21.65
N ARG A 107 6.92 -1.01 21.64
CA ARG A 107 5.89 -0.47 20.76
C ARG A 107 5.71 1.03 21.02
N LYS A 108 5.63 1.80 19.94
CA LYS A 108 5.32 3.24 19.98
C LYS A 108 4.15 3.56 19.08
N ASP A 109 3.18 4.27 19.63
CA ASP A 109 2.03 4.76 18.89
C ASP A 109 2.14 6.27 18.70
N THR A 110 1.77 6.77 17.53
CA THR A 110 1.87 8.18 17.18
C THR A 110 0.66 8.63 16.38
N ILE A 111 0.16 9.82 16.68
CA ILE A 111 -0.89 10.48 15.92
C ILE A 111 -0.29 11.74 15.32
N VAL A 112 -0.41 11.89 14.01
CA VAL A 112 0.09 13.06 13.28
C VAL A 112 -1.07 13.70 12.54
N ILE A 113 -1.18 15.02 12.67
CA ILE A 113 -2.21 15.81 11.99
C ILE A 113 -1.52 16.50 10.82
N ASP A 114 -1.95 16.21 9.60
CA ASP A 114 -1.49 16.90 8.40
C ASP A 114 -2.67 17.23 7.47
N ASN A 115 -2.57 18.39 6.84
CA ASN A 115 -3.56 18.95 5.93
C ASN A 115 -3.06 18.99 4.48
N LYS A 116 -1.82 18.55 4.20
CA LYS A 116 -1.16 18.70 2.89
C LYS A 116 -1.01 17.40 2.09
N GLY A 117 -1.47 16.27 2.61
CA GLY A 117 -1.42 14.99 1.90
C GLY A 117 -0.08 14.26 2.00
N PHE A 118 0.90 14.81 2.73
CA PHE A 118 2.24 14.26 2.85
C PHE A 118 2.85 14.53 4.23
N ILE A 119 3.33 13.47 4.87
CA ILE A 119 3.96 13.53 6.20
C ILE A 119 5.37 12.91 6.12
N ALA A 120 6.37 13.65 6.57
CA ALA A 120 7.69 13.14 6.90
C ALA A 120 7.78 12.93 8.42
N LEU A 121 8.07 11.71 8.86
CA LEU A 121 7.99 11.31 10.26
C LEU A 121 9.23 10.50 10.68
N ASP A 122 10.13 11.16 11.41
CA ASP A 122 11.30 10.51 11.99
C ASP A 122 10.98 10.04 13.41
N ILE A 123 11.12 8.74 13.67
CA ILE A 123 10.76 8.12 14.95
C ILE A 123 11.97 7.46 15.58
N GLN A 124 12.16 7.75 16.87
CA GLN A 124 13.05 7.00 17.74
C GLN A 124 12.25 6.02 18.59
N LEU A 125 12.71 4.77 18.64
CA LEU A 125 12.17 3.68 19.47
C LEU A 125 13.08 3.41 20.66
N GLU A 126 12.47 3.05 21.79
CA GLU A 126 13.19 2.66 23.00
C GLU A 126 13.43 1.15 23.01
N ASP A 127 14.61 0.73 23.46
CA ASP A 127 14.93 -0.69 23.60
C ASP A 127 14.08 -1.30 24.73
N ALA A 128 13.52 -2.48 24.49
CA ALA A 128 12.93 -3.32 25.53
C ALA A 128 14.09 -4.02 26.24
N LYS A 129 14.41 -3.56 27.46
CA LYS A 129 15.45 -4.14 28.32
C LYS A 129 15.22 -5.63 28.59
#